data_AF-A0A7W0JM76-F1
#
_entry.id   AF-A0A7W0JM76-F1
#
_cell.length_a   1.000
_cell.length_b   1.000
_cell.length_c   1.000
_cell.angle_alpha   90.00
_cell.angle_beta   90.00
_cell.angle_gamma   90.00
#
_symmetry.space_group_name_H-M   'P 1'
#
loop_
_entity.id
_entity.type
_entity.pdbx_description
1 polymer ?
#
loop_
_entity_poly.entity_id
_entity_poly.type
_entity_poly.pdbx_seq_one_letter_code
_entity_poly.pdbx_strand_id
1 'polypeptide(L)'
;MTYTSLSLLGLVGAVAVDLVVLRTGLVRRRLFWTAYAIVLFFQLVTNGLLTGLSVVRYDEAAILGPRLVFAPVEDLLFGFALVLLTLSTWAWLGRRPVGRR
;
A
#
# COMPACT_ATOMS: atom_id res chain seq x y z
N MET A 1 16.18 11.96 -5.04
CA MET A 1 15.16 11.61 -4.04
C MET A 1 15.37 10.17 -3.67
N THR A 2 15.61 9.86 -2.40
CA THR A 2 15.79 8.47 -1.94
C THR A 2 14.48 7.71 -2.11
N TYR A 3 14.52 6.43 -2.46
CA TYR A 3 13.32 5.61 -2.68
C TYR A 3 12.37 5.63 -1.46
N THR A 4 12.96 5.68 -0.27
CA THR A 4 12.29 5.87 1.02
C THR A 4 11.51 7.19 1.12
N SER A 5 12.00 8.27 0.52
CA SER A 5 11.27 9.55 0.51
C SER A 5 10.00 9.47 -0.35
N LEU A 6 10.05 8.75 -1.48
CA LEU A 6 8.88 8.57 -2.34
C LEU A 6 7.83 7.65 -1.70
N SER A 7 8.26 6.59 -1.02
CA SER A 7 7.33 5.68 -0.32
C SER A 7 6.64 6.36 0.86
N LEU A 8 7.37 7.19 1.61
CA LEU A 8 6.79 7.99 2.70
C LEU A 8 5.78 9.01 2.17
N LEU A 9 6.12 9.71 1.08
CA LEU A 9 5.22 10.65 0.42
C LEU A 9 3.97 9.95 -0.10
N GLY A 10 4.11 8.75 -0.69
CA GLY A 10 2.99 7.93 -1.14
C GLY A 10 2.07 7.51 0.00
N LEU A 11 2.62 7.04 1.12
CA LEU A 11 1.86 6.70 2.32
C LEU A 11 1.08 7.91 2.85
N VAL A 12 1.79 9.01 3.13
CA VAL A 12 1.18 10.22 3.69
C VAL A 12 0.14 10.79 2.75
N GLY A 13 0.43 10.80 1.45
CA GLY A 13 -0.49 11.22 0.40
C GLY A 13 -1.77 10.38 0.37
N ALA A 14 -1.66 9.05 0.37
CA ALA A 14 -2.82 8.17 0.36
C ALA A 14 -3.69 8.31 1.62
N VAL A 15 -3.07 8.44 2.79
CA VAL A 15 -3.80 8.70 4.05
C VAL A 15 -4.49 10.06 4.04
N ALA A 16 -3.81 11.10 3.54
CA ALA A 16 -4.40 12.43 3.38
C ALA A 16 -5.58 12.41 2.40
N VAL A 17 -5.48 11.65 1.30
CA VAL A 17 -6.57 11.49 0.34
C VAL A 17 -7.77 10.78 0.99
N ASP A 18 -7.57 9.66 1.69
CA ASP A 18 -8.68 8.95 2.37
C ASP A 18 -9.37 9.80 3.45
N LEU A 19 -8.58 10.49 4.28
CA LEU A 19 -9.10 11.20 5.45
C LEU A 19 -9.58 12.62 5.15
N VAL A 20 -8.85 13.38 4.33
CA VAL A 20 -9.08 14.83 4.13
C VAL A 20 -9.83 15.11 2.83
N VAL A 21 -9.43 14.47 1.72
CA VAL A 21 -9.97 14.76 0.38
C VAL A 21 -11.28 14.01 0.15
N LEU A 22 -11.25 12.68 0.20
CA LEU A 22 -12.41 11.82 -0.08
C LEU A 22 -13.28 11.61 1.16
N ARG A 23 -12.73 11.86 2.35
CA ARG A 23 -13.40 11.70 3.66
C ARG A 23 -14.11 10.35 3.75
N THR A 24 -13.44 9.31 3.27
CA THR A 24 -13.93 7.93 3.28
C THR A 24 -13.71 7.29 4.65
N GLY A 25 -12.60 7.64 5.32
CA GLY A 25 -12.28 7.18 6.66
C GLY A 25 -12.09 5.67 6.73
N LEU A 26 -11.60 5.05 5.65
CA LEU A 26 -11.40 3.60 5.57
C LEU A 26 -10.31 3.16 6.56
N VAL A 27 -9.26 3.96 6.72
CA VAL A 27 -8.17 3.66 7.69
C VAL A 27 -8.69 3.54 9.12
N ARG A 28 -9.84 4.16 9.46
CA ARG A 28 -10.44 4.06 10.81
C ARG A 28 -11.30 2.81 11.01
N ARG A 29 -11.57 2.03 9.96
CA ARG A 29 -12.46 0.86 10.02
C ARG A 29 -11.70 -0.42 10.30
N ARG A 30 -12.17 -1.22 11.26
CA ARG A 30 -11.59 -2.54 11.57
C ARG A 30 -11.56 -3.48 10.35
N LEU A 31 -12.64 -3.46 9.55
CA LEU A 31 -12.74 -4.28 8.34
C LEU A 31 -11.62 -4.01 7.33
N PHE A 32 -11.19 -2.74 7.20
CA PHE A 32 -10.08 -2.38 6.32
C PHE A 32 -8.78 -3.06 6.78
N TRP A 33 -8.49 -3.03 8.07
CA TRP A 33 -7.29 -3.67 8.62
C TRP A 33 -7.32 -5.21 8.50
N THR A 34 -8.49 -5.83 8.68
CA THR A 34 -8.64 -7.27 8.46
C THR A 34 -8.38 -7.67 7.00
N ALA A 35 -8.95 -6.93 6.04
CA ALA A 35 -8.70 -7.17 4.62
C ALA A 35 -7.24 -6.88 4.24
N TYR A 36 -6.68 -5.78 4.76
CA TYR A 36 -5.30 -5.41 4.51
C TYR A 36 -4.31 -6.44 5.09
N ALA A 37 -4.61 -7.06 6.23
CA ALA A 37 -3.78 -8.13 6.78
C ALA A 37 -3.66 -9.33 5.84
N ILE A 38 -4.74 -9.69 5.13
CA ILE A 38 -4.73 -10.74 4.11
C ILE A 38 -3.83 -10.32 2.95
N VAL A 39 -3.99 -9.09 2.44
CA VAL A 39 -3.16 -8.55 1.36
C VAL A 39 -1.68 -8.53 1.77
N LEU A 40 -1.38 -8.06 2.97
CA LEU A 40 -0.03 -8.01 3.53
C LEU A 40 0.60 -9.40 3.61
N PHE A 41 -0.16 -10.41 4.05
CA PHE A 41 0.32 -11.80 4.09
C PHE A 41 0.72 -12.28 2.70
N PHE A 42 -0.15 -12.13 1.70
CA PHE A 42 0.18 -12.54 0.32
C PHE A 42 1.30 -11.70 -0.29
N GLN A 43 1.38 -10.41 0.06
CA GLN A 43 2.46 -9.52 -0.39
C GLN A 43 3.81 -9.98 0.15
N LEU A 44 3.90 -10.33 1.44
CA LEU A 44 5.11 -10.88 2.05
C LEU A 44 5.48 -12.25 1.49
N VAL A 45 4.49 -13.15 1.30
CA VAL A 45 4.73 -14.48 0.71
C VAL A 45 5.25 -14.34 -0.72
N THR A 46 4.62 -13.50 -1.54
CA THR A 46 5.02 -13.31 -2.94
C THR A 46 6.38 -12.62 -3.03
N ASN A 47 6.61 -11.55 -2.27
CA ASN A 47 7.90 -10.87 -2.24
C ASN A 47 9.00 -11.81 -1.73
N GLY A 48 8.76 -12.55 -0.65
CA GLY A 48 9.69 -13.53 -0.10
C GLY A 48 10.01 -14.67 -1.07
N LEU A 49 9.01 -15.17 -1.80
CA LEU A 49 9.21 -16.20 -2.84
C LEU A 49 9.97 -15.64 -4.05
N LEU A 50 9.63 -14.44 -4.54
CA LEU A 50 10.30 -13.83 -5.69
C LEU A 50 11.76 -13.47 -5.40
N THR A 51 12.05 -12.96 -4.19
CA THR A 51 13.41 -12.72 -3.72
C THR A 51 14.15 -14.04 -3.47
N GLY A 52 13.49 -15.04 -2.89
CA GLY A 52 14.06 -16.37 -2.64
C GLY A 52 14.37 -17.16 -3.91
N LEU A 53 13.61 -16.97 -4.98
CA LEU A 53 13.82 -17.61 -6.28
C LEU A 53 14.91 -16.93 -7.13
N SER A 54 15.58 -15.88 -6.63
CA SER A 54 16.64 -15.14 -7.34
C SER A 54 16.22 -14.54 -8.69
N VAL A 55 14.91 -14.46 -8.96
CA VAL A 55 14.35 -13.93 -10.21
C VAL A 55 14.42 -12.40 -10.22
N VAL A 56 14.31 -11.77 -9.04
CA VAL A 56 14.50 -10.32 -8.85
C VAL A 56 15.75 -10.11 -7.99
N ARG A 57 16.87 -9.77 -8.64
CA ARG A 57 18.08 -9.31 -7.97
C ARG A 57 17.97 -7.80 -7.76
N TYR A 58 17.74 -7.38 -6.53
CA TYR A 58 17.88 -5.98 -6.15
C TYR A 58 19.37 -5.65 -5.98
N ASP A 59 19.82 -4.61 -6.68
CA ASP A 59 21.21 -4.14 -6.62
C ASP A 59 21.51 -3.58 -5.22
N GLU A 60 22.56 -4.07 -4.57
CA GLU A 60 22.90 -3.75 -3.17
C GLU A 60 23.26 -2.27 -2.99
N ALA A 61 23.59 -1.56 -4.08
CA ALA A 61 23.97 -0.16 -4.09
C ALA A 61 22.78 0.84 -4.04
N ALA A 62 21.52 0.38 -4.21
CA ALA A 62 20.36 1.27 -4.32
C ALA A 62 19.44 1.31 -3.07
N ILE A 63 19.71 0.51 -2.03
CA ILE A 63 18.78 0.30 -0.90
C ILE A 63 19.40 0.78 0.42
N LEU A 64 19.00 1.98 0.86
CA LEU A 64 19.22 2.53 2.19
C LEU A 64 17.96 2.31 3.05
N GLY A 65 17.80 1.13 3.64
CA GLY A 65 16.68 0.86 4.56
C GLY A 65 16.76 -0.48 5.30
N PRO A 66 16.24 -0.58 6.55
CA PRO A 66 16.29 -1.81 7.34
C PRO A 66 15.42 -2.89 6.69
N ARG A 67 16.02 -4.01 6.31
CA ARG A 67 15.30 -5.17 5.76
C ARG A 67 14.41 -5.77 6.85
N LEU A 68 13.10 -5.61 6.75
CA LEU A 68 12.16 -6.38 7.56
C LEU A 68 11.80 -7.64 6.77
N VAL A 69 12.36 -8.80 7.15
CA VAL A 69 12.09 -10.10 6.52
C VAL A 69 12.38 -10.10 5.00
N PHE A 70 13.61 -9.79 4.62
CA PHE A 70 14.12 -9.93 3.23
C PHE A 70 13.48 -9.07 2.14
N ALA A 71 12.47 -8.23 2.44
CA ALA A 71 11.87 -7.28 1.50
C ALA A 71 12.15 -5.81 1.88
N PRO A 72 12.23 -4.88 0.91
CA PRO A 72 12.29 -3.44 1.19
C PRO A 72 11.02 -3.00 1.92
N VAL A 73 11.16 -2.29 3.04
CA VAL A 73 10.02 -1.75 3.80
C VAL A 73 9.21 -0.77 2.95
N GLU A 74 9.87 -0.16 1.97
CA GLU A 74 9.28 0.74 0.98
C GLU A 74 8.18 0.08 0.14
N ASP A 75 8.31 -1.22 -0.20
CA ASP A 75 7.28 -1.93 -0.97
C ASP A 75 6.00 -2.14 -0.16
N LEU A 76 6.13 -2.31 1.15
CA LEU A 76 4.99 -2.41 2.06
C LEU A 76 4.24 -1.06 2.13
N LEU A 77 4.99 0.04 2.19
CA LEU A 77 4.44 1.39 2.20
C LEU A 77 3.73 1.73 0.87
N PHE A 78 4.35 1.38 -0.26
CA PHE A 78 3.73 1.57 -1.57
C PHE A 78 2.50 0.67 -1.76
N GLY A 79 2.59 -0.60 -1.39
CA GLY A 79 1.45 -1.53 -1.43
C GLY A 79 0.29 -1.03 -0.57
N PHE A 80 0.57 -0.55 0.65
CA PHE A 80 -0.44 0.09 1.50
C PHE A 80 -1.09 1.30 0.81
N ALA A 81 -0.26 2.23 0.30
CA ALA A 81 -0.74 3.45 -0.34
C ALA A 81 -1.65 3.13 -1.53
N LEU A 82 -1.26 2.16 -2.36
CA LEU A 82 -2.02 1.73 -3.53
C LEU A 82 -3.37 1.09 -3.16
N VAL A 83 -3.38 0.19 -2.17
CA VAL A 83 -4.61 -0.44 -1.68
C VAL A 83 -5.54 0.60 -1.08
N LEU A 84 -5.01 1.47 -0.21
CA LEU A 84 -5.80 2.50 0.46
C LEU A 84 -6.42 3.46 -0.56
N LEU A 85 -5.62 3.99 -1.49
CA LEU A 85 -6.08 4.94 -2.50
C LEU A 85 -7.12 4.32 -3.43
N THR A 86 -6.93 3.07 -3.84
CA THR A 86 -7.88 2.33 -4.69
C THR A 86 -9.22 2.18 -3.98
N LEU A 87 -9.20 1.68 -2.73
CA LEU A 87 -10.42 1.46 -1.96
C LEU A 87 -11.11 2.78 -1.59
N SER A 88 -10.36 3.82 -1.24
CA SER A 88 -10.93 5.15 -0.95
C SER A 88 -11.60 5.75 -2.17
N THR A 89 -10.96 5.65 -3.33
CA THR A 89 -11.53 6.13 -4.59
C THR A 89 -12.80 5.36 -4.95
N TRP A 90 -12.79 4.03 -4.81
CA TRP A 90 -13.95 3.18 -5.06
C TRP A 90 -15.11 3.51 -4.11
N ALA A 91 -14.84 3.59 -2.80
CA ALA A 91 -15.84 3.93 -1.81
C ALA A 91 -16.43 5.33 -2.03
N TRP A 92 -15.62 6.28 -2.49
CA TRP A 92 -16.11 7.62 -2.84
C TRP A 92 -16.97 7.63 -4.10
N LEU A 93 -16.56 6.92 -5.16
CA LEU A 93 -17.36 6.80 -6.39
C LEU A 93 -18.70 6.10 -6.11
N GLY A 94 -18.70 5.04 -5.29
CA GLY A 94 -19.90 4.31 -4.90
C GLY A 94 -20.88 5.07 -3.99
N ARG A 95 -20.47 6.22 -3.41
CA ARG A 95 -21.38 7.13 -2.71
C ARG A 95 -22.25 7.95 -3.66
N ARG A 96 -21.85 8.08 -4.92
CA ARG A 96 -22.72 8.69 -5.94
C ARG A 96 -23.88 7.72 -6.14
N PRO A 97 -25.14 8.18 -6.04
CA PRO A 97 -26.26 7.32 -6.37
C PRO A 97 -26.02 6.85 -7.81
N VAL A 98 -25.80 5.55 -8.00
CA VAL A 98 -25.97 4.94 -9.31
C VAL A 98 -27.39 5.32 -9.68
N GLY A 99 -27.52 6.28 -10.60
CA GLY A 99 -28.81 6.77 -11.04
C GLY A 99 -29.62 5.55 -11.44
N ARG A 100 -30.67 5.26 -10.68
CA ARG A 100 -31.67 4.27 -11.09
C ARG A 100 -32.15 4.69 -12.47
N ARG A 101 -31.73 3.95 -13.48
CA ARG A 101 -32.33 3.91 -14.81
C ARG A 101 -32.93 2.54 -15.00
#